data_AF-A0A945W2V7-F1
#
_entry.id   AF-A0A945W2V7-F1
#
_cell.length_a   1.000
_cell.length_b   1.000
_cell.length_c   1.000
_cell.angle_alpha   90.00
_cell.angle_beta   90.00
_cell.angle_gamma   90.00
#
_symmetry.space_group_name_H-M   'P 1'
#
loop_
_entity.id
_entity.type
_entity.pdbx_description
1 polymer ?
#
loop_
_entity_poly.entity_id
_entity_poly.type
_entity_poly.pdbx_seq_one_letter_code
_entity_poly.pdbx_strand_id
1 'polypeptide(L)'
;MPKLEKNISLTTNQLGFIYIMSNPSFPYLLKIGKTTRTTIERAKEISSSSGVPTPFKIDYEIMTPSLDVAEKNIHKQLDKYRHRKEREFFKLPLNQAIIIAKEEIIRLLETDIGSLKSRLDKRVEKTRNDLIEEIEDKEKYLSELKPEISLKNIKKKDYTKEQKKLAGKLYNNGANKIITWDYYRGIELLVRAANLGHRKAQYILFDRKDTSSFPYPDKLTDEEFYEIGVETKDMNFINRAFELGNLKAKTFIQQNQKFY
;
A
#
# COMPACT_ATOMS: atom_id res chain seq x y z
N MET A 1 -23.44 -11.40 -28.62
CA MET A 1 -23.75 -10.28 -27.71
C MET A 1 -22.93 -10.47 -26.45
N PRO A 2 -22.20 -9.46 -25.96
CA PRO A 2 -21.47 -9.59 -24.70
C PRO A 2 -22.48 -9.82 -23.57
N LYS A 3 -22.33 -10.93 -22.84
CA LYS A 3 -23.10 -11.20 -21.63
C LYS A 3 -22.39 -10.49 -20.48
N LEU A 4 -23.00 -9.46 -19.92
CA LEU A 4 -22.54 -8.88 -18.65
C LEU A 4 -22.78 -9.93 -17.56
N GLU A 5 -21.72 -10.49 -16.98
CA GLU A 5 -21.83 -11.40 -15.83
C GLU A 5 -22.12 -10.62 -14.53
N LYS A 6 -22.80 -11.31 -13.60
CA LYS A 6 -23.52 -10.87 -12.39
C LYS A 6 -22.75 -10.05 -11.33
N ASN A 7 -21.54 -9.56 -11.59
CA ASN A 7 -20.69 -8.94 -10.57
C ASN A 7 -20.72 -7.41 -10.53
N ILE A 8 -21.64 -6.76 -11.25
CA ILE A 8 -21.85 -5.32 -11.07
C ILE A 8 -22.88 -5.14 -9.96
N SER A 9 -22.42 -4.79 -8.75
CA SER A 9 -23.26 -4.33 -7.65
C SER A 9 -23.85 -2.95 -7.98
N LEU A 10 -24.81 -2.96 -8.91
CA LEU A 10 -25.54 -1.81 -9.40
C LEU A 10 -26.52 -1.34 -8.33
N THR A 11 -26.04 -0.46 -7.46
CA THR A 11 -26.91 0.24 -6.52
C THR A 11 -27.77 1.25 -7.30
N THR A 12 -29.07 0.92 -7.35
CA THR A 12 -30.22 1.83 -7.58
C THR A 12 -30.36 2.52 -8.94
N ASN A 13 -30.88 1.77 -9.92
CA ASN A 13 -32.11 2.06 -10.67
C ASN A 13 -32.62 0.70 -11.21
N GLN A 14 -33.91 0.55 -11.56
CA GLN A 14 -34.47 -0.75 -11.92
C GLN A 14 -33.69 -1.39 -13.07
N LEU A 15 -32.98 -2.51 -12.82
CA LEU A 15 -32.34 -3.28 -13.87
C LEU A 15 -33.40 -3.85 -14.81
N GLY A 16 -33.18 -3.76 -16.11
CA GLY A 16 -34.09 -4.36 -17.08
C GLY A 16 -33.59 -4.26 -18.52
N PHE A 17 -34.50 -4.49 -19.46
CA PHE A 17 -34.25 -4.48 -20.88
C PHE A 17 -35.03 -3.37 -21.58
N ILE A 18 -34.35 -2.62 -22.44
CA ILE A 18 -35.00 -1.88 -23.52
C ILE A 18 -35.14 -2.84 -24.70
N TYR A 19 -36.34 -2.93 -25.27
CA TYR A 19 -36.64 -3.76 -26.43
C TYR A 19 -37.08 -2.94 -27.63
N ILE A 20 -36.86 -3.50 -28.81
CA ILE A 20 -37.40 -3.04 -30.09
C ILE A 20 -38.10 -4.23 -30.73
N MET A 21 -39.38 -4.06 -31.01
CA MET A 21 -40.24 -5.11 -31.57
C MET A 21 -40.96 -4.62 -32.82
N SER A 22 -41.14 -5.52 -33.78
CA SER A 22 -41.99 -5.32 -34.95
C SER A 22 -43.23 -6.22 -34.89
N ASN A 23 -44.23 -5.90 -35.70
CA ASN A 23 -45.45 -6.67 -35.81
C ASN A 23 -45.88 -6.71 -37.29
N PRO A 24 -46.13 -7.90 -37.89
CA PRO A 24 -46.56 -7.99 -39.28
C PRO A 24 -47.82 -7.17 -39.60
N SER A 25 -48.74 -7.04 -38.63
CA SER A 25 -49.97 -6.25 -38.78
C SER A 25 -49.74 -4.73 -38.67
N PHE A 26 -48.54 -4.29 -38.23
CA PHE A 26 -48.15 -2.88 -38.11
C PHE A 26 -46.89 -2.60 -38.97
N PRO A 27 -46.99 -2.64 -40.30
CA PRO A 27 -45.84 -2.48 -41.17
C PRO A 27 -45.18 -1.11 -40.99
N TYR A 28 -43.84 -1.09 -41.06
CA TYR A 28 -42.99 0.10 -40.90
C TYR A 28 -43.04 0.78 -39.51
N LEU A 29 -43.70 0.16 -38.53
CA LEU A 29 -43.74 0.66 -37.16
C LEU A 29 -42.95 -0.27 -36.22
N LEU A 30 -42.09 0.35 -35.42
CA LEU A 30 -41.36 -0.32 -34.35
C LEU A 30 -41.98 0.08 -33.01
N LYS A 31 -42.24 -0.91 -32.16
CA LYS A 31 -42.56 -0.69 -30.76
C LYS A 31 -41.27 -0.67 -29.95
N ILE A 32 -41.03 0.41 -29.21
CA ILE A 32 -39.84 0.55 -28.36
C ILE A 32 -40.29 0.79 -26.94
N GLY A 33 -39.89 -0.05 -26.01
CA GLY A 33 -40.28 0.08 -24.61
C GLY A 33 -39.34 -0.69 -23.68
N LYS A 34 -39.72 -0.76 -22.41
CA LYS A 34 -38.94 -1.42 -21.36
C LYS A 34 -39.63 -2.60 -20.70
N THR A 35 -38.84 -3.46 -20.05
CA THR A 35 -39.31 -4.49 -19.13
C THR A 35 -38.25 -4.78 -18.05
N THR A 36 -38.68 -5.06 -16.82
CA THR A 36 -37.83 -5.59 -15.74
C THR A 36 -37.77 -7.12 -15.76
N ARG A 37 -38.63 -7.76 -16.55
CA ARG A 37 -38.68 -9.22 -16.77
C ARG A 37 -37.98 -9.58 -18.08
N THR A 38 -38.20 -10.79 -18.59
CA THR A 38 -37.69 -11.17 -19.91
C THR A 38 -38.47 -10.45 -21.02
N THR A 39 -37.78 -10.09 -22.10
CA THR A 39 -38.42 -9.49 -23.29
C THR A 39 -39.39 -10.47 -23.96
N ILE A 40 -39.14 -11.78 -23.81
CA ILE A 40 -40.02 -12.86 -24.30
C ILE A 40 -41.38 -12.82 -23.60
N GLU A 41 -41.41 -12.75 -22.27
CA GLU A 41 -42.66 -12.60 -21.52
C GLU A 41 -43.40 -11.33 -21.92
N ARG A 42 -42.68 -10.22 -22.04
CA ARG A 42 -43.29 -8.94 -22.41
C ARG A 42 -43.87 -8.96 -23.82
N ALA A 43 -43.19 -9.60 -24.78
CA ALA A 43 -43.68 -9.78 -26.14
C ALA A 43 -44.99 -10.58 -26.14
N LYS A 44 -45.07 -11.67 -25.37
CA LYS A 44 -46.29 -12.49 -25.25
C LYS A 44 -47.47 -11.70 -24.70
N GLU A 45 -47.27 -10.94 -23.63
CA GLU A 45 -48.33 -10.14 -23.01
C GLU A 45 -48.91 -9.07 -23.93
N ILE A 46 -48.04 -8.35 -24.63
CA ILE A 46 -48.49 -7.28 -25.52
C ILE A 46 -49.17 -7.89 -26.75
N SER A 47 -48.72 -9.06 -27.18
CA SER A 47 -49.33 -9.82 -28.28
C SER A 47 -50.71 -10.38 -27.94
N SER A 48 -51.01 -10.65 -26.67
CA SER A 48 -52.31 -11.18 -26.24
C SER A 48 -53.38 -10.11 -25.97
N SER A 49 -53.07 -8.82 -26.22
CA SER A 49 -54.00 -7.72 -25.98
C SER A 49 -55.12 -7.68 -27.05
N SER A 50 -56.37 -7.41 -26.64
CA SER A 50 -57.52 -7.26 -27.53
C SER A 50 -57.33 -6.04 -28.44
N GLY A 51 -56.81 -6.27 -29.66
CA GLY A 51 -56.46 -5.22 -30.61
C GLY A 51 -55.11 -5.40 -31.29
N VAL A 52 -54.36 -6.46 -30.96
CA VAL A 52 -53.12 -6.85 -31.64
C VAL A 52 -53.40 -8.08 -32.52
N PRO A 53 -53.47 -7.95 -33.86
CA PRO A 53 -53.93 -9.05 -34.73
C PRO A 53 -52.90 -10.17 -34.94
N THR A 54 -51.61 -9.85 -34.84
CA THR A 54 -50.51 -10.83 -34.95
C THR A 54 -49.50 -10.61 -33.82
N PRO A 55 -48.75 -11.64 -33.39
CA PRO A 55 -47.79 -11.48 -32.31
C PRO A 55 -46.63 -10.56 -32.69
N PHE A 56 -46.12 -9.85 -31.68
CA PHE A 56 -44.89 -9.07 -31.80
C PHE A 56 -43.67 -9.99 -31.88
N LYS A 57 -42.74 -9.61 -32.77
CA LYS A 57 -41.42 -10.21 -32.88
C LYS A 57 -40.40 -9.33 -32.17
N ILE A 58 -39.53 -9.94 -31.39
CA ILE A 58 -38.38 -9.26 -30.77
C ILE A 58 -37.30 -9.13 -31.84
N ASP A 59 -36.99 -7.90 -32.24
CA ASP A 59 -35.93 -7.62 -33.20
C ASP A 59 -34.62 -7.22 -32.51
N TYR A 60 -34.71 -6.60 -31.33
CA TYR A 60 -33.56 -6.23 -30.53
C TYR A 60 -33.93 -6.10 -29.04
N GLU A 61 -32.97 -6.40 -28.18
CA GLU A 61 -33.03 -6.10 -26.75
C GLU A 61 -31.65 -5.71 -26.24
N ILE A 62 -31.62 -4.84 -25.23
CA ILE A 62 -30.39 -4.42 -24.57
C ILE A 62 -30.66 -4.14 -23.10
N MET A 63 -29.79 -4.68 -22.24
CA MET A 63 -29.89 -4.51 -20.79
C MET A 63 -29.39 -3.13 -20.37
N THR A 64 -30.02 -2.53 -19.37
CA THR A 64 -29.62 -1.24 -18.79
C THR A 64 -29.83 -1.23 -17.27
N PRO A 65 -28.90 -0.64 -16.50
CA PRO A 65 -29.08 -0.41 -15.06
C PRO A 65 -30.01 0.78 -14.76
N SER A 66 -30.30 1.61 -15.76
CA SER A 66 -31.05 2.86 -15.63
C SER A 66 -32.29 2.84 -16.53
N LEU A 67 -33.15 1.83 -16.34
CA LEU A 67 -34.24 1.47 -17.26
C LEU A 67 -35.23 2.61 -17.55
N ASP A 68 -35.74 3.27 -16.51
CA ASP A 68 -36.72 4.36 -16.67
C ASP A 68 -36.13 5.56 -17.40
N VAL A 69 -34.89 5.91 -17.06
CA VAL A 69 -34.17 7.02 -17.67
C VAL A 69 -33.84 6.71 -19.12
N ALA A 70 -33.36 5.50 -19.40
CA ALA A 70 -33.03 5.05 -20.75
C ALA A 70 -34.25 5.09 -21.66
N GLU A 71 -35.38 4.49 -21.26
CA GLU A 71 -36.61 4.49 -22.07
C GLU A 71 -37.07 5.92 -22.36
N LYS A 72 -37.17 6.76 -21.32
CA LYS A 72 -37.61 8.15 -21.45
C LYS A 72 -36.72 8.94 -22.42
N ASN A 73 -35.40 8.78 -22.32
CA ASN A 73 -34.46 9.50 -23.17
C ASN A 73 -34.48 8.99 -24.61
N ILE A 74 -34.57 7.67 -24.83
CA ILE A 74 -34.73 7.08 -26.17
C ILE A 74 -36.02 7.59 -26.82
N HIS A 75 -37.12 7.56 -26.08
CA HIS A 75 -38.42 8.06 -26.52
C HIS A 75 -38.38 9.55 -26.89
N LYS A 76 -37.66 10.37 -26.12
CA LYS A 76 -37.46 11.80 -26.40
C LYS A 76 -36.61 12.02 -27.65
N GLN A 77 -35.52 11.27 -27.84
CA GLN A 77 -34.68 11.36 -29.03
C GLN A 77 -35.43 10.93 -30.30
N LEU A 78 -36.35 9.97 -30.16
CA LEU A 78 -37.16 9.44 -31.24
C LEU A 78 -38.49 10.17 -31.44
N ASP A 79 -38.75 11.28 -30.75
CA ASP A 79 -40.06 11.93 -30.76
C ASP A 79 -40.50 12.35 -32.17
N LYS A 80 -39.57 12.81 -33.01
CA LYS A 80 -39.84 13.14 -34.43
C LYS A 80 -40.26 11.95 -35.28
N TYR A 81 -39.94 10.73 -34.86
CA TYR A 81 -40.32 9.47 -35.52
C TYR A 81 -41.58 8.86 -34.89
N ARG A 82 -42.09 9.41 -33.78
CA ARG A 82 -43.23 8.86 -33.04
C ARG A 82 -44.49 8.97 -33.88
N HIS A 83 -45.18 7.84 -34.06
CA HIS A 83 -46.38 7.76 -34.90
C HIS A 83 -47.60 8.47 -34.26
N ARG A 84 -47.76 8.35 -32.95
CA ARG A 84 -48.78 9.07 -32.14
C ARG A 84 -48.18 9.44 -30.79
N LYS A 85 -48.45 10.65 -30.30
CA LYS A 85 -47.83 11.20 -29.07
C LYS A 85 -48.01 10.27 -27.86
N GLU A 86 -49.19 9.70 -27.71
CA GLU A 86 -49.59 8.86 -26.57
C GLU A 86 -49.14 7.40 -26.70
N ARG A 87 -48.46 7.03 -27.79
CA ARG A 87 -48.11 5.64 -28.09
C ARG A 87 -46.62 5.49 -28.35
N GLU A 88 -46.08 4.36 -27.96
CA GLU A 88 -44.66 4.00 -28.06
C GLU A 88 -44.32 3.33 -29.41
N PHE A 89 -44.91 3.83 -30.51
CA PHE A 89 -44.65 3.33 -31.85
C PHE A 89 -43.91 4.38 -32.67
N PHE A 90 -42.87 3.95 -33.38
CA PHE A 90 -41.95 4.83 -34.09
C PHE A 90 -41.76 4.36 -35.53
N LYS A 91 -41.78 5.29 -36.48
CA LYS A 91 -41.59 5.06 -37.92
C LYS A 91 -40.16 5.41 -38.31
N LEU A 92 -39.25 4.44 -38.16
CA LEU A 92 -37.85 4.56 -38.56
C LEU A 92 -37.25 3.18 -38.88
N PRO A 93 -36.14 3.13 -39.62
CA PRO A 93 -35.39 1.88 -39.84
C PRO A 93 -34.91 1.23 -38.52
N LEU A 94 -34.99 -0.09 -38.44
CA LEU A 94 -34.58 -0.86 -37.25
C LEU A 94 -33.13 -0.59 -36.83
N ASN A 95 -32.21 -0.56 -37.79
CA ASN A 95 -30.80 -0.26 -37.52
C ASN A 95 -30.61 1.11 -36.84
N GLN A 96 -31.37 2.13 -37.26
CA GLN A 96 -31.32 3.46 -36.66
C GLN A 96 -31.86 3.45 -35.23
N ALA A 97 -32.96 2.73 -34.97
CA ALA A 97 -33.50 2.57 -33.62
C ALA A 97 -32.52 1.86 -32.68
N ILE A 98 -31.82 0.83 -33.18
CA ILE A 98 -30.79 0.09 -32.43
C ILE A 98 -29.61 1.01 -32.08
N ILE A 99 -29.13 1.83 -33.03
CA ILE A 99 -28.01 2.75 -32.81
C ILE A 99 -28.36 3.74 -31.68
N ILE A 100 -29.53 4.39 -31.77
CA ILE A 100 -29.99 5.36 -30.77
C ILE A 100 -30.13 4.72 -29.38
N ALA A 101 -30.69 3.50 -29.30
CA ALA A 101 -30.81 2.78 -28.04
C ALA A 101 -29.44 2.43 -27.42
N LYS A 102 -28.47 2.03 -28.25
CA LYS A 102 -27.10 1.74 -27.78
C LYS A 102 -26.37 2.99 -27.32
N GLU A 103 -26.41 4.06 -28.11
CA GLU A 103 -25.80 5.35 -27.77
C GLU A 103 -26.34 5.89 -26.44
N GLU A 104 -27.65 5.75 -26.20
CA GLU A 104 -28.23 6.16 -24.93
C GLU A 104 -27.66 5.37 -23.75
N ILE A 105 -27.59 4.05 -23.89
CA ILE A 105 -27.12 3.18 -22.81
C ILE A 105 -25.63 3.41 -22.55
N ILE A 106 -24.82 3.63 -23.59
CA ILE A 106 -23.41 4.02 -23.47
C ILE A 106 -23.30 5.32 -22.66
N ARG A 107 -24.06 6.35 -23.03
CA ARG A 107 -24.05 7.66 -22.34
C ARG A 107 -24.41 7.56 -20.86
N LEU A 108 -25.40 6.75 -20.52
CA LEU A 108 -25.79 6.50 -19.12
C LEU A 108 -24.67 5.78 -18.35
N LEU A 109 -24.09 4.74 -18.94
CA LEU A 109 -22.98 4.01 -18.33
C LEU A 109 -21.74 4.90 -18.13
N GLU A 110 -21.40 5.76 -19.10
CA GLU A 110 -20.30 6.72 -18.97
C GLU A 110 -20.52 7.70 -17.82
N THR A 111 -21.76 8.17 -17.65
CA THR A 111 -22.15 9.06 -16.53
C THR A 111 -22.00 8.35 -15.19
N ASP A 112 -22.51 7.12 -15.09
CA ASP A 112 -22.41 6.30 -13.87
C ASP A 112 -20.94 6.01 -13.51
N ILE A 113 -20.12 5.64 -14.51
CA ILE A 113 -18.68 5.43 -14.34
C ILE A 113 -18.00 6.71 -13.83
N GLY A 114 -18.33 7.87 -14.38
CA GLY A 114 -17.78 9.16 -13.94
C GLY A 114 -18.12 9.47 -12.48
N SER A 115 -19.36 9.24 -12.08
CA SER A 115 -19.81 9.40 -10.68
C SER A 115 -19.08 8.46 -9.73
N LEU A 116 -18.94 7.18 -10.10
CA LEU A 116 -18.22 6.18 -9.32
C LEU A 116 -16.74 6.54 -9.15
N LYS A 117 -16.07 6.98 -10.22
CA LYS A 117 -14.68 7.46 -10.15
C LYS A 117 -14.53 8.62 -9.17
N SER A 118 -15.39 9.64 -9.26
CA SER A 118 -15.34 10.78 -8.33
C SER A 118 -15.54 10.37 -6.87
N ARG A 119 -16.45 9.43 -6.60
CA ARG A 119 -16.65 8.88 -5.24
C ARG A 119 -15.43 8.11 -4.75
N LEU A 120 -14.81 7.32 -5.63
CA LEU A 120 -13.59 6.59 -5.33
C LEU A 120 -12.45 7.55 -4.99
N ASP A 121 -12.21 8.56 -5.81
CA ASP A 121 -11.15 9.55 -5.62
C ASP A 121 -11.28 10.25 -4.28
N LYS A 122 -12.49 10.71 -3.93
CA LYS A 122 -12.77 11.33 -2.62
C LYS A 122 -12.49 10.40 -1.45
N ARG A 123 -12.82 9.11 -1.59
CA ARG A 123 -12.60 8.12 -0.54
C ARG A 123 -11.12 7.79 -0.37
N VAL A 124 -10.39 7.63 -1.48
CA VAL A 124 -8.94 7.42 -1.48
C VAL A 124 -8.23 8.60 -0.84
N GLU A 125 -8.58 9.83 -1.22
CA GLU A 125 -7.97 11.04 -0.70
C GLU A 125 -8.23 11.20 0.81
N LYS A 126 -9.46 10.94 1.26
CA LYS A 126 -9.80 10.95 2.68
C LYS A 126 -8.97 9.94 3.45
N THR A 127 -8.99 8.67 3.04
CA THR A 127 -8.23 7.61 3.72
C THR A 127 -6.73 7.88 3.71
N ARG A 128 -6.20 8.45 2.63
CA ARG A 128 -4.80 8.87 2.56
C ARG A 128 -4.48 9.93 3.62
N ASN A 129 -5.30 10.96 3.73
CA ASN A 129 -5.07 12.05 4.68
C ASN A 129 -5.24 11.58 6.13
N ASP A 130 -6.26 10.75 6.42
CA ASP A 130 -6.46 10.14 7.73
C ASP A 130 -5.22 9.31 8.16
N LEU A 131 -4.60 8.57 7.23
CA LEU A 131 -3.40 7.79 7.50
C LEU A 131 -2.14 8.66 7.67
N ILE A 132 -2.02 9.75 6.91
CA ILE A 132 -0.91 10.71 7.06
C ILE A 132 -0.95 11.34 8.45
N GLU A 133 -2.12 11.79 8.89
CA GLU A 133 -2.32 12.35 10.24
C GLU A 133 -1.93 11.32 11.32
N GLU A 134 -2.39 10.08 11.19
CA GLU A 134 -2.02 9.00 12.12
C GLU A 134 -0.49 8.72 12.13
N ILE A 135 0.17 8.78 10.96
CA ILE A 135 1.63 8.63 10.87
C ILE A 135 2.34 9.80 11.56
N GLU A 136 1.94 11.03 11.30
CA GLU A 136 2.53 12.24 11.88
C GLU A 136 2.42 12.23 13.41
N ASP A 137 1.26 11.85 13.96
CA ASP A 137 1.05 11.69 15.40
C ASP A 137 1.99 10.64 16.00
N LYS A 138 2.14 9.48 15.35
CA LYS A 138 3.06 8.43 15.81
C LYS A 138 4.52 8.86 15.69
N GLU A 139 4.91 9.58 14.64
CA GLU A 139 6.26 10.12 14.48
C GLU A 139 6.58 11.17 15.55
N LYS A 140 5.62 12.05 15.86
CA LYS A 140 5.72 13.00 16.95
C LYS A 140 5.89 12.30 18.29
N TYR A 141 5.02 11.33 18.61
CA TYR A 141 5.14 10.56 19.85
C TYR A 141 6.46 9.78 19.92
N LEU A 142 6.90 9.19 18.79
CA LEU A 142 8.21 8.55 18.69
C LEU A 142 9.35 9.55 18.95
N SER A 143 9.23 10.80 18.49
CA SER A 143 10.22 11.84 18.73
C SER A 143 10.28 12.27 20.21
N GLU A 144 9.14 12.26 20.91
CA GLU A 144 9.03 12.54 22.35
C GLU A 144 9.55 11.37 23.21
N LEU A 145 9.31 10.13 22.76
CA LEU A 145 9.79 8.91 23.41
C LEU A 145 11.27 8.64 23.17
N LYS A 146 11.81 9.05 22.01
CA LYS A 146 13.26 9.13 21.81
C LYS A 146 13.73 10.10 22.88
N PRO A 147 14.40 9.61 23.95
CA PRO A 147 14.88 10.53 24.97
C PRO A 147 15.75 11.55 24.23
N GLU A 148 15.73 12.80 24.69
CA GLU A 148 17.00 13.51 24.69
C GLU A 148 17.98 12.58 25.41
N ILE A 149 18.70 11.76 24.65
CA ILE A 149 20.09 11.55 24.99
C ILE A 149 20.62 12.95 24.84
N SER A 150 20.65 13.67 25.96
CA SER A 150 21.07 15.05 26.08
C SER A 150 22.56 15.08 25.71
N LEU A 151 22.82 15.05 24.41
CA LEU A 151 24.14 15.07 23.78
C LEU A 151 24.74 16.49 23.82
N LYS A 152 23.98 17.49 24.28
CA LYS A 152 24.40 18.89 24.24
C LYS A 152 25.06 19.40 25.53
N ASN A 153 25.10 18.62 26.61
CA ASN A 153 25.72 19.03 27.88
C ASN A 153 26.67 18.02 28.52
N ILE A 154 27.07 16.95 27.82
CA ILE A 154 28.28 16.21 28.23
C ILE A 154 29.49 17.04 27.81
N LYS A 155 29.73 18.13 28.56
CA LYS A 155 31.04 18.74 28.62
C LYS A 155 32.04 17.62 28.87
N LYS A 156 33.18 17.74 28.22
CA LYS A 156 34.40 16.93 28.20
C LYS A 156 34.99 16.50 29.57
N LYS A 157 34.20 16.36 30.65
CA LYS A 157 34.68 16.19 32.02
C LYS A 157 33.98 15.03 32.74
N ASP A 158 34.83 14.10 33.15
CA ASP A 158 34.67 13.14 34.23
C ASP A 158 33.56 12.09 34.10
N TYR A 159 33.85 11.06 33.31
CA TYR A 159 33.26 9.73 33.50
C TYR A 159 33.44 9.31 34.96
N THR A 160 32.34 9.11 35.69
CA THR A 160 32.40 8.77 37.11
C THR A 160 33.03 7.39 37.31
N LYS A 161 33.69 7.23 38.46
CA LYS A 161 34.34 5.98 38.91
C LYS A 161 33.38 4.77 38.82
N GLU A 162 32.08 5.01 38.97
CA GLU A 162 31.01 4.01 38.89
C GLU A 162 30.71 3.53 37.47
N GLN A 163 30.77 4.41 36.46
CA GLN A 163 30.59 4.03 35.05
C GLN A 163 31.77 3.20 34.54
N LYS A 164 33.01 3.57 34.94
CA LYS A 164 34.21 2.75 34.71
C LYS A 164 34.14 1.41 35.44
N LYS A 165 33.59 1.38 36.65
CA LYS A 165 33.39 0.16 37.45
C LYS A 165 32.29 -0.74 36.87
N LEU A 166 31.24 -0.17 36.28
CA LEU A 166 30.17 -0.92 35.61
C LEU A 166 30.66 -1.53 34.30
N ALA A 167 31.41 -0.77 33.49
CA ALA A 167 32.08 -1.28 32.30
C ALA A 167 33.10 -2.39 32.65
N GLY A 168 33.85 -2.23 33.75
CA GLY A 168 34.75 -3.27 34.27
C GLY A 168 34.03 -4.51 34.81
N LYS A 169 32.85 -4.35 35.44
CA LYS A 169 32.02 -5.49 35.89
C LYS A 169 31.43 -6.28 34.72
N LEU A 170 31.09 -5.60 33.62
CA LEU A 170 30.65 -6.24 32.37
C LEU A 170 31.81 -7.00 31.67
N TYR A 171 33.06 -6.57 31.88
CA TYR A 171 34.26 -7.26 31.38
C TYR A 171 34.61 -8.52 32.20
N ASN A 172 34.37 -8.50 33.53
CA ASN A 172 34.79 -9.59 34.43
C ASN A 172 33.72 -10.68 34.66
N ASN A 173 32.44 -10.37 34.49
CA ASN A 173 31.39 -11.37 34.67
C ASN A 173 31.10 -12.07 33.35
N GLY A 174 31.98 -13.01 33.00
CA GLY A 174 31.67 -14.05 32.04
C GLY A 174 30.29 -14.64 32.34
N ALA A 175 29.46 -14.69 31.30
CA ALA A 175 28.26 -15.51 31.15
C ALA A 175 27.60 -15.96 32.47
N ASN A 176 26.65 -15.18 33.00
CA ASN A 176 25.37 -15.75 33.47
C ASN A 176 24.38 -14.66 33.93
N LYS A 177 23.16 -14.76 33.38
CA LYS A 177 21.94 -14.02 33.74
C LYS A 177 22.08 -12.49 33.82
N ILE A 178 22.16 -11.85 32.66
CA ILE A 178 21.79 -10.44 32.51
C ILE A 178 20.42 -10.40 31.83
N ILE A 179 19.48 -9.67 32.43
CA ILE A 179 18.15 -9.39 31.87
C ILE A 179 18.37 -8.81 30.47
N THR A 180 17.73 -9.38 29.45
CA THR A 180 17.98 -9.09 28.03
C THR A 180 18.04 -7.60 27.68
N TRP A 181 17.31 -6.75 28.40
CA TRP A 181 17.34 -5.29 28.26
C TRP A 181 18.69 -4.63 28.62
N ASP A 182 19.34 -5.08 29.69
CA ASP A 182 20.64 -4.55 30.11
C ASP A 182 21.76 -4.99 29.16
N TYR A 183 21.57 -6.14 28.50
CA TYR A 183 22.49 -6.63 27.47
C TYR A 183 22.47 -5.72 26.24
N TYR A 184 21.29 -5.46 25.65
CA TYR A 184 21.19 -4.59 24.46
C TYR A 184 21.63 -3.16 24.76
N ARG A 185 21.29 -2.63 25.93
CA ARG A 185 21.74 -1.30 26.36
C ARG A 185 23.25 -1.24 26.60
N GLY A 186 23.85 -2.33 27.11
CA GLY A 186 25.29 -2.47 27.20
C GLY A 186 25.99 -2.45 25.85
N ILE A 187 25.42 -3.10 24.84
CA ILE A 187 25.93 -3.10 23.45
C ILE A 187 25.81 -1.73 22.81
N GLU A 188 24.66 -1.07 22.95
CA GLU A 188 24.44 0.28 22.45
C GLU A 188 25.45 1.28 23.03
N LEU A 189 25.75 1.18 24.33
CA LEU A 189 26.76 2.00 25.00
C LEU A 189 28.18 1.69 24.53
N LEU A 190 28.50 0.41 24.29
CA LEU A 190 29.79 0.00 23.72
C LEU A 190 29.97 0.54 22.29
N VAL A 191 28.97 0.41 21.42
CA VAL A 191 28.97 0.95 20.05
C VAL A 191 29.15 2.47 20.05
N ARG A 192 28.44 3.17 20.94
CA ARG A 192 28.60 4.62 21.10
C ARG A 192 29.99 5.02 21.57
N ALA A 193 30.51 4.33 22.60
CA ALA A 193 31.86 4.58 23.08
C ALA A 193 32.88 4.35 21.95
N ALA A 194 32.71 3.28 21.17
CA ALA A 194 33.59 2.96 20.05
C ALA A 194 33.54 4.01 18.93
N ASN A 195 32.35 4.47 18.53
CA ASN A 195 32.17 5.53 17.53
C ASN A 195 32.72 6.88 17.98
N LEU A 196 32.80 7.11 19.29
CA LEU A 196 33.42 8.30 19.89
C LEU A 196 34.93 8.16 20.09
N GLY A 197 35.56 7.10 19.57
CA GLY A 197 37.00 6.87 19.65
C GLY A 197 37.47 6.17 20.92
N HIS A 198 36.57 5.57 21.72
CA HIS A 198 36.97 4.81 22.90
C HIS A 198 37.60 3.48 22.49
N ARG A 199 38.93 3.50 22.44
CA ARG A 199 39.82 2.41 22.00
C ARG A 199 39.48 1.03 22.56
N LYS A 200 39.23 0.91 23.88
CA LYS A 200 38.82 -0.37 24.51
C LYS A 200 37.44 -0.88 24.06
N ALA A 201 36.52 0.01 23.72
CA ALA A 201 35.18 -0.37 23.25
C ALA A 201 35.24 -0.81 21.78
N GLN A 202 36.07 -0.17 20.96
CA GLN A 202 36.35 -0.58 19.58
C GLN A 202 36.91 -2.02 19.55
N TYR A 203 37.85 -2.34 20.44
CA TYR A 203 38.36 -3.71 20.59
C TYR A 203 37.31 -4.71 21.07
N ILE A 204 36.54 -4.37 22.11
CA ILE A 204 35.51 -5.28 22.65
C ILE A 204 34.45 -5.61 21.60
N LEU A 205 34.10 -4.65 20.73
CA LEU A 205 33.21 -4.92 19.62
C LEU A 205 33.89 -5.83 18.59
N PHE A 206 35.14 -5.53 18.21
CA PHE A 206 35.93 -6.30 17.24
C PHE A 206 36.24 -7.74 17.63
N ASP A 207 36.45 -8.02 18.91
CA ASP A 207 36.75 -9.37 19.43
C ASP A 207 35.49 -10.26 19.55
N ARG A 208 34.28 -9.70 19.34
CA ARG A 208 33.03 -10.49 19.38
C ARG A 208 32.80 -11.22 18.07
N LYS A 209 32.87 -12.56 18.13
CA LYS A 209 32.63 -13.48 17.01
C LYS A 209 31.20 -13.50 16.44
N ASP A 210 30.19 -12.98 17.16
CA ASP A 210 28.78 -13.11 16.79
C ASP A 210 28.05 -11.76 16.78
N THR A 211 28.25 -10.98 15.71
CA THR A 211 27.66 -9.63 15.55
C THR A 211 27.29 -9.34 14.10
N SER A 212 26.43 -10.18 13.52
CA SER A 212 25.93 -10.01 12.14
C SER A 212 24.91 -8.88 11.96
N SER A 213 24.55 -8.15 13.02
CA SER A 213 23.39 -7.23 13.05
C SER A 213 23.70 -5.75 13.34
N PHE A 214 24.96 -5.35 13.54
CA PHE A 214 25.33 -3.95 13.81
C PHE A 214 26.48 -3.46 12.91
N PRO A 215 26.41 -2.20 12.40
CA PRO A 215 27.47 -1.63 11.58
C PRO A 215 28.73 -1.40 12.43
N TYR A 216 29.85 -1.99 11.99
CA TYR A 216 31.16 -1.83 12.61
C TYR A 216 31.76 -0.45 12.31
N PRO A 217 32.43 0.21 13.27
CA PRO A 217 33.39 1.27 12.93
C PRO A 217 34.55 0.67 12.11
N ASP A 218 35.16 1.48 11.24
CA ASP A 218 36.25 1.05 10.35
C ASP A 218 37.32 0.24 11.10
N LYS A 219 37.80 -0.85 10.47
CA LYS A 219 38.76 -1.78 11.09
C LYS A 219 40.01 -1.00 11.52
N LEU A 220 40.31 -1.03 12.82
CA LEU A 220 41.58 -0.53 13.35
C LEU A 220 42.75 -1.24 12.65
N THR A 221 43.77 -0.46 12.33
CA THR A 221 45.03 -0.94 11.76
C THR A 221 45.88 -1.65 12.82
N ASP A 222 46.86 -2.45 12.37
CA ASP A 222 47.80 -3.15 13.24
C ASP A 222 48.64 -2.16 14.09
N GLU A 223 48.99 -1.00 13.53
CA GLU A 223 49.69 0.08 14.23
C GLU A 223 48.81 0.73 15.31
N GLU A 224 47.53 0.98 15.02
CA GLU A 224 46.57 1.50 16.01
C GLU A 224 46.37 0.50 17.15
N PHE A 225 46.24 -0.81 16.87
CA PHE A 225 46.19 -1.82 17.93
C PHE A 225 47.45 -1.79 18.81
N TYR A 226 48.63 -1.61 18.22
CA TYR A 226 49.89 -1.55 18.97
C TYR A 226 49.98 -0.31 19.87
N GLU A 227 49.73 0.88 19.31
CA GLU A 227 49.79 2.15 20.05
C GLU A 227 48.83 2.15 21.24
N ILE A 228 47.61 1.66 21.03
CA ILE A 228 46.61 1.53 22.09
C ILE A 228 47.11 0.58 23.18
N GLY A 229 47.62 -0.59 22.79
CA GLY A 229 48.10 -1.58 23.75
C GLY A 229 49.23 -1.07 24.64
N VAL A 230 50.15 -0.30 24.07
CA VAL A 230 51.25 0.35 24.81
C VAL A 230 50.72 1.46 25.73
N GLU A 231 49.83 2.33 25.23
CA GLU A 231 49.23 3.42 26.01
C GLU A 231 48.44 2.89 27.22
N THR A 232 47.62 1.86 27.01
CA THR A 232 46.74 1.31 28.04
C THR A 232 47.38 0.21 28.87
N LYS A 233 48.61 -0.22 28.53
CA LYS A 233 49.30 -1.40 29.11
C LYS A 233 48.44 -2.67 29.07
N ASP A 234 47.68 -2.88 28.00
CA ASP A 234 46.75 -4.00 27.84
C ASP A 234 47.33 -5.00 26.84
N MET A 235 47.79 -6.17 27.32
CA MET A 235 48.49 -7.16 26.50
C MET A 235 47.62 -7.77 25.40
N ASN A 236 46.29 -7.74 25.52
CA ASN A 236 45.40 -8.28 24.50
C ASN A 236 45.48 -7.46 23.20
N PHE A 237 45.59 -6.13 23.31
CA PHE A 237 45.81 -5.24 22.16
C PHE A 237 47.17 -5.47 21.51
N ILE A 238 48.21 -5.62 22.33
CA ILE A 238 49.58 -5.85 21.86
C ILE A 238 49.68 -7.21 21.15
N ASN A 239 49.06 -8.25 21.71
CA ASN A 239 49.01 -9.58 21.08
C ASN A 239 48.23 -9.54 19.76
N ARG A 240 47.11 -8.80 19.69
CA ARG A 240 46.35 -8.67 18.45
C ARG A 240 47.12 -7.89 17.38
N ALA A 241 47.82 -6.82 17.75
CA ALA A 241 48.72 -6.12 16.83
C ALA A 241 49.81 -7.05 16.28
N PHE A 242 50.39 -7.91 17.14
CA PHE A 242 51.35 -8.92 16.73
C PHE A 242 50.76 -9.95 15.75
N GLU A 243 49.55 -10.46 16.01
CA GLU A 243 48.83 -11.37 15.10
C GLU A 243 48.55 -10.75 13.73
N LEU A 244 48.31 -9.44 13.68
CA LEU A 244 48.11 -8.68 12.45
C LEU A 244 49.43 -8.31 11.73
N GLY A 245 50.57 -8.71 12.29
CA GLY A 245 51.89 -8.54 11.67
C GLY A 245 52.72 -7.36 12.17
N ASN A 246 52.27 -6.64 13.21
CA ASN A 246 52.98 -5.46 13.70
C ASN A 246 54.33 -5.84 14.35
N LEU A 247 55.43 -5.37 13.76
CA LEU A 247 56.79 -5.68 14.22
C LEU A 247 57.14 -5.03 15.56
N LYS A 248 56.57 -3.86 15.86
CA LYS A 248 56.80 -3.19 17.15
C LYS A 248 56.12 -3.96 18.28
N ALA A 249 54.93 -4.52 18.02
CA ALA A 249 54.26 -5.45 18.94
C ALA A 249 55.10 -6.71 19.20
N LYS A 250 55.66 -7.31 18.14
CA LYS A 250 56.58 -8.46 18.25
C LYS A 250 57.78 -8.15 19.15
N THR A 251 58.45 -7.03 18.90
CA THR A 251 59.62 -6.60 19.69
C THR A 251 59.23 -6.26 21.13
N PHE A 252 58.09 -5.62 21.35
CA PHE A 252 57.57 -5.30 22.68
C PHE A 252 57.29 -6.57 23.51
N ILE A 253 56.68 -7.59 22.90
CA ILE A 253 56.45 -8.88 23.56
C ILE A 253 57.78 -9.56 23.89
N GLN A 254 58.73 -9.59 22.96
CA GLN A 254 60.05 -10.22 23.15
C GLN A 254 60.92 -9.51 24.21
N GLN A 255 60.84 -8.18 24.32
CA GLN A 255 61.57 -7.41 25.32
C GLN A 255 60.96 -7.52 26.72
N ASN A 256 59.63 -7.59 26.84
CA ASN A 256 58.93 -7.72 28.11
C ASN A 256 58.77 -9.18 28.59
N GLN A 257 59.14 -10.17 27.76
CA GLN A 257 59.28 -11.57 28.18
C GLN A 257 60.63 -11.87 28.87
N LYS A 258 61.59 -10.94 28.90
CA LYS A 258 62.89 -11.12 29.60
C LYS A 258 62.89 -10.76 31.09
N PHE A 259 61.73 -10.42 31.66
CA PHE A 259 61.59 -10.02 33.07
C PHE A 259 60.59 -10.89 33.87
N TYR A 260 60.29 -12.09 33.38
CA TYR A 260 59.60 -13.14 34.13
C TYR A 260 60.39 -14.44 34.07
#